data_AF-A0A124G1X9-F1
#
_entry.id   AF-A0A124G1X9-F1
#
_cell.length_a   1.000
_cell.length_b   1.000
_cell.length_c   1.000
_cell.angle_alpha   90.00
_cell.angle_beta   90.00
_cell.angle_gamma   90.00
#
_symmetry.space_group_name_H-M   'P 1'
#
loop_
_entity.id
_entity.type
_entity.pdbx_description
1 polymer ?
#
loop_
_entity_poly.entity_id
_entity_poly.type
_entity_poly.pdbx_seq_one_letter_code
_entity_poly.pdbx_strand_id
1 'polypeptide(L)'
;MIFQDPFASLNLTHTVRGILERPFKIHKLTQGKREIELRIKEMLVQVGLDPPEQFIDKFPHELSGGQRQRVNISRAFAVNPDLVLADEPTSMLDVSNRMSIMNQILNLNENMNVSYIYTSLMLSWELDT
;
A
#
# COMPACT_ATOMS: atom_id res chain seq x y z
N MET A 1 -9.29 -0.68 1.71
CA MET A 1 -9.56 0.75 1.48
C MET A 1 -8.25 1.52 1.60
N ILE A 2 -7.89 2.30 0.59
CA ILE A 2 -6.71 3.16 0.58
C ILE A 2 -7.22 4.59 0.82
N PHE A 3 -6.73 5.26 1.86
CA PHE A 3 -7.20 6.58 2.30
C PHE A 3 -6.39 7.72 1.70
N GLN A 4 -7.02 8.88 1.52
CA GLN A 4 -6.41 10.13 1.03
C GLN A 4 -5.19 10.56 1.87
N ASP A 5 -5.26 10.40 3.20
CA ASP A 5 -4.17 10.77 4.11
C ASP A 5 -3.45 9.51 4.66
N PRO A 6 -2.23 9.19 4.18
CA PRO A 6 -1.42 8.11 4.74
C PRO A 6 -0.93 8.40 6.17
N PHE A 7 -0.89 9.67 6.60
CA PHE A 7 -0.52 10.08 7.95
C PHE A 7 -1.62 9.77 8.97
N ALA A 8 -2.89 9.95 8.60
CA ALA A 8 -4.03 9.64 9.47
C ALA A 8 -4.39 8.15 9.52
N SER A 9 -3.98 7.36 8.52
CA SER A 9 -4.47 5.98 8.34
C SER A 9 -3.52 4.87 8.81
N LEU A 10 -2.30 5.19 9.22
CA LEU A 10 -1.35 4.26 9.86
C LEU A 10 -1.26 4.55 11.36
N ASN A 11 -1.39 3.50 12.19
CA ASN A 11 -1.17 3.65 13.62
C ASN A 11 0.33 3.87 13.88
N LEU A 12 0.68 5.09 14.29
CA LEU A 12 2.07 5.55 14.46
C LEU A 12 2.85 4.81 15.55
N THR A 13 2.18 4.06 16.43
CA THR A 13 2.82 3.33 17.54
C THR A 13 3.27 1.91 17.18
N HIS A 14 3.01 1.46 15.95
CA HIS A 14 3.39 0.13 15.49
C HIS A 14 4.41 0.22 14.36
N THR A 15 5.33 -0.75 14.29
CA THR A 15 6.25 -0.90 13.17
C THR A 15 5.52 -1.32 11.90
N VAL A 16 6.18 -1.18 10.74
CA VAL A 16 5.68 -1.68 9.45
C VAL A 16 5.26 -3.15 9.55
N ARG A 17 6.09 -4.00 10.19
CA ARG A 17 5.75 -5.38 10.54
C ARG A 17 4.41 -5.46 11.28
N GLY A 18 4.27 -4.77 12.40
CA GLY A 18 3.05 -4.82 13.21
C GLY A 18 1.80 -4.35 12.46
N ILE A 19 1.96 -3.36 11.58
CA ILE A 19 0.89 -2.84 10.71
C ILE A 19 0.46 -3.91 9.68
N LEU A 20 1.43 -4.56 9.01
CA LEU A 20 1.18 -5.52 7.95
C LEU A 20 0.80 -6.92 8.47
N GLU A 21 1.18 -7.29 9.70
CA GLU A 21 0.75 -8.53 10.36
C GLU A 21 -0.74 -8.52 10.72
N ARG A 22 -1.30 -7.34 10.97
CA ARG A 22 -2.64 -7.19 11.55
C ARG A 22 -3.75 -7.79 10.67
N PRO A 23 -3.79 -7.56 9.35
CA PRO A 23 -4.81 -8.17 8.48
C PRO A 23 -4.74 -9.69 8.49
N PHE A 24 -3.54 -10.29 8.48
CA PHE A 24 -3.38 -11.76 8.55
C PHE A 24 -3.92 -12.34 9.84
N LYS A 25 -3.69 -11.67 10.97
CA LYS A 25 -4.21 -12.09 12.29
C LYS A 25 -5.73 -11.95 12.38
N ILE A 26 -6.29 -10.84 11.88
CA ILE A 26 -7.74 -10.58 11.93
C ILE A 26 -8.51 -11.57 11.07
N HIS A 27 -8.06 -11.79 9.83
CA HIS A 27 -8.75 -12.63 8.85
C HIS A 27 -8.31 -14.11 8.89
N LYS A 28 -7.42 -14.49 9.82
CA LYS A 28 -6.88 -15.86 10.00
C LYS A 28 -6.34 -16.48 8.70
N LEU A 29 -5.64 -15.67 7.90
CA LEU A 29 -5.22 -16.01 6.54
C LEU A 29 -3.95 -16.89 6.45
N THR A 30 -3.29 -17.17 7.58
CA THR A 30 -2.02 -17.90 7.63
C THR A 30 -1.96 -18.80 8.86
N GLN A 31 -1.20 -19.88 8.80
CA GLN A 31 -1.12 -20.88 9.87
C GLN A 31 0.05 -20.66 10.84
N GLY A 32 0.96 -19.72 10.59
CA GLY A 32 2.09 -19.47 11.51
C GLY A 32 2.88 -18.18 11.28
N LYS A 33 3.62 -17.75 12.32
CA LYS A 33 4.41 -16.49 12.31
C LYS A 33 5.41 -16.40 11.15
N ARG A 34 6.05 -17.53 10.79
CA ARG A 34 7.05 -17.58 9.71
C ARG A 34 6.42 -17.32 8.34
N GLU A 35 5.23 -17.84 8.10
CA GLU A 35 4.47 -17.62 6.86
C GLU A 35 4.06 -16.16 6.72
N ILE A 36 3.57 -15.55 7.81
CA ILE A 36 3.24 -14.12 7.85
C ILE A 36 4.47 -13.27 7.52
N GLU A 37 5.61 -13.57 8.12
CA GLU A 37 6.84 -12.82 7.87
C GLU A 37 7.29 -12.90 6.41
N LEU A 38 7.24 -14.09 5.79
CA LEU A 38 7.53 -14.26 4.37
C LEU A 38 6.57 -13.43 3.50
N ARG A 39 5.27 -13.48 3.81
CA ARG A 39 4.25 -12.74 3.05
C ARG A 39 4.44 -11.24 3.15
N ILE A 40 4.77 -10.73 4.34
CA ILE A 40 5.08 -9.32 4.55
C ILE A 40 6.27 -8.88 3.70
N LYS A 41 7.35 -9.67 3.67
CA LYS A 41 8.52 -9.36 2.85
C LYS A 41 8.18 -9.33 1.36
N GLU A 42 7.44 -10.33 0.86
CA GLU A 42 6.98 -10.37 -0.52
C GLU A 42 6.18 -9.10 -0.88
N MET A 43 5.24 -8.72 -0.02
CA MET A 43 4.42 -7.52 -0.23
C MET A 43 5.24 -6.23 -0.25
N LEU A 44 6.22 -6.09 0.65
CA LEU A 44 7.12 -4.94 0.66
C LEU A 44 7.90 -4.82 -0.65
N VAL A 45 8.44 -5.94 -1.15
CA VAL A 45 9.12 -5.99 -2.45
C VAL A 45 8.17 -5.60 -3.59
N GLN A 46 6.93 -6.11 -3.60
CA GLN A 46 5.94 -5.80 -4.64
C GLN A 46 5.60 -4.30 -4.73
N VAL A 47 5.59 -3.59 -3.60
CA VAL A 47 5.39 -2.13 -3.57
C VAL A 47 6.71 -1.34 -3.69
N GLY A 48 7.80 -1.98 -4.10
CA GLY A 48 9.10 -1.34 -4.33
C GLY A 48 9.83 -0.89 -3.07
N LEU A 49 9.54 -1.52 -1.92
CA LEU A 49 10.29 -1.37 -0.68
C LEU A 49 11.27 -2.54 -0.56
N ASP A 50 12.31 -2.49 -1.39
CA ASP A 50 13.36 -3.49 -1.52
C ASP A 50 14.73 -2.86 -1.18
N PRO A 51 15.59 -3.51 -0.37
CA PRO A 51 15.36 -4.75 0.37
C PRO A 51 14.41 -4.57 1.57
N PRO A 52 13.47 -5.51 1.81
CA PRO A 52 12.41 -5.35 2.82
C PRO A 52 12.93 -5.25 4.25
N GLU A 53 14.11 -5.84 4.53
CA GLU A 53 14.79 -5.76 5.82
C GLU A 53 15.10 -4.31 6.25
N GLN A 54 15.24 -3.38 5.30
CA GLN A 54 15.47 -1.97 5.61
C GLN A 54 14.22 -1.21 6.10
N PHE A 55 13.03 -1.81 5.95
CA PHE A 55 11.75 -1.15 6.20
C PHE A 55 10.91 -1.86 7.24
N ILE A 56 11.00 -3.18 7.34
CA ILE A 56 10.08 -4.02 8.11
C ILE A 56 9.99 -3.64 9.60
N ASP A 57 11.10 -3.23 10.20
CA ASP A 57 11.15 -2.88 11.62
C ASP A 57 11.10 -1.36 11.88
N LYS A 58 10.97 -0.54 10.83
CA LYS A 58 10.77 0.91 10.96
C LYS A 58 9.36 1.25 11.44
N PHE A 59 9.25 2.35 12.16
CA PHE A 59 7.98 3.00 12.46
C PHE A 59 7.55 3.92 11.31
N PRO A 60 6.25 4.21 11.18
CA PRO A 60 5.75 5.13 10.16
C PRO A 60 6.52 6.46 10.16
N HIS A 61 6.82 7.03 11.33
CA HIS A 61 7.50 8.32 11.44
C HIS A 61 8.90 8.37 10.80
N GLU A 62 9.54 7.21 10.62
CA GLU A 62 10.87 7.06 10.01
C GLU A 62 10.84 6.88 8.49
N LEU A 63 9.64 6.82 7.90
CA LEU A 63 9.42 6.64 6.47
C LEU A 63 9.09 7.97 5.78
N SER A 64 9.55 8.12 4.54
CA SER A 64 9.10 9.19 3.64
C SER A 64 7.60 9.06 3.34
N GLY A 65 6.95 10.14 2.88
CA GLY A 65 5.53 10.12 2.52
C GLY A 65 5.17 9.01 1.52
N GLY A 66 5.96 8.89 0.44
CA GLY A 66 5.78 7.83 -0.55
C GLY A 66 6.00 6.42 0.00
N GLN A 67 6.96 6.24 0.92
CA GLN A 67 7.19 4.94 1.59
C GLN A 67 6.00 4.55 2.49
N ARG A 68 5.44 5.50 3.25
CA ARG A 68 4.24 5.25 4.07
C ARG A 68 3.06 4.84 3.21
N GLN A 69 2.89 5.50 2.08
CA GLN A 69 1.83 5.19 1.16
C GLN A 69 1.99 3.78 0.58
N ARG A 70 3.20 3.38 0.19
CA ARG A 70 3.50 2.00 -0.24
C ARG A 70 3.14 0.98 0.85
N VAL A 71 3.46 1.25 2.11
CA VAL A 71 3.04 0.40 3.25
C VAL A 71 1.51 0.34 3.38
N ASN A 72 0.81 1.45 3.19
CA ASN A 72 -0.65 1.49 3.24
C ASN A 72 -1.30 0.68 2.10
N ILE A 73 -0.74 0.81 0.88
CA ILE A 73 -1.14 0.02 -0.28
C ILE A 73 -0.92 -1.46 0.02
N SER A 74 0.28 -1.87 0.43
CA SER A 74 0.56 -3.25 0.86
C SER A 74 -0.47 -3.74 1.87
N ARG A 75 -0.76 -2.98 2.93
CA ARG A 75 -1.76 -3.36 3.93
C ARG A 75 -3.16 -3.61 3.32
N ALA A 76 -3.59 -2.77 2.38
CA ALA A 76 -4.88 -2.92 1.73
C ALA A 76 -4.96 -4.19 0.88
N PHE A 77 -3.86 -4.55 0.21
CA PHE A 77 -3.76 -5.74 -0.63
C PHE A 77 -3.41 -7.03 0.14
N ALA A 78 -3.01 -6.93 1.42
CA ALA A 78 -2.62 -8.05 2.28
C ALA A 78 -3.66 -9.18 2.36
N VAL A 79 -4.94 -8.83 2.23
CA VAL A 79 -6.09 -9.75 2.36
C VAL A 79 -6.57 -10.32 1.02
N ASN A 80 -5.82 -10.08 -0.07
CA ASN A 80 -6.23 -10.40 -1.44
C ASN A 80 -7.69 -9.94 -1.72
N PRO A 81 -7.98 -8.64 -1.59
CA PRO A 81 -9.34 -8.14 -1.66
C PRO A 81 -9.91 -8.29 -3.08
N ASP A 82 -11.16 -8.73 -3.22
CA ASP A 82 -11.85 -8.74 -4.53
C ASP A 82 -12.10 -7.32 -5.06
N LEU A 83 -12.14 -6.33 -4.15
CA LEU A 83 -12.39 -4.93 -4.44
C LEU A 83 -11.50 -4.00 -3.60
N VAL A 84 -10.80 -3.08 -4.25
CA VAL A 84 -10.09 -1.98 -3.58
C VAL A 84 -10.79 -0.66 -3.89
N LEU A 85 -11.28 0.00 -2.83
CA LEU A 85 -11.70 1.42 -2.87
C LEU A 85 -10.48 2.29 -2.53
N ALA A 86 -10.07 3.14 -3.46
CA ALA A 86 -9.01 4.10 -3.28
C ALA A 86 -9.54 5.53 -3.41
N ASP A 87 -9.57 6.24 -2.28
CA ASP A 87 -10.00 7.63 -2.22
C ASP A 87 -8.76 8.52 -2.35
N GLU A 88 -8.63 9.21 -3.50
CA GLU A 88 -7.50 10.07 -3.91
C GLU A 88 -6.12 9.65 -3.38
N PRO A 89 -5.66 8.41 -3.66
CA PRO A 89 -4.44 7.90 -3.04
C PRO A 89 -3.22 8.75 -3.38
N THR A 90 -3.23 9.50 -4.48
CA THR A 90 -2.05 10.21 -5.00
C THR A 90 -2.06 11.72 -4.77
N SER A 91 -3.06 12.27 -4.05
CA SER A 91 -3.27 13.72 -3.91
C SER A 91 -2.09 14.43 -3.23
N MET A 92 -1.43 13.79 -2.27
CA MET A 92 -0.28 14.34 -1.52
C MET A 92 1.09 14.04 -2.15
N LEU A 93 1.14 13.46 -3.35
CA LEU A 93 2.40 13.12 -4.02
C LEU A 93 2.71 14.03 -5.21
N ASP A 94 4.00 14.30 -5.42
CA ASP A 94 4.49 14.90 -6.65
C ASP A 94 4.21 14.01 -7.87
N VAL A 95 4.23 14.62 -9.06
CA VAL A 95 3.86 13.99 -10.34
C VAL A 95 4.69 12.73 -10.63
N SER A 96 5.97 12.70 -10.25
CA SER A 96 6.85 11.55 -10.51
C SER A 96 6.53 10.36 -9.60
N ASN A 97 6.26 10.61 -8.32
CA ASN A 97 5.85 9.57 -7.37
C ASN A 97 4.44 9.04 -7.63
N ARG A 98 3.53 9.89 -8.13
CA ARG A 98 2.17 9.52 -8.53
C ARG A 98 2.17 8.40 -9.57
N MET A 99 2.95 8.56 -10.64
CA MET A 99 3.06 7.56 -11.71
C MET A 99 3.67 6.25 -11.20
N SER A 100 4.70 6.33 -10.35
CA SER A 100 5.31 5.14 -9.74
C SER A 100 4.30 4.34 -8.91
N ILE A 101 3.48 5.00 -8.10
CA ILE A 101 2.47 4.33 -7.26
C ILE A 101 1.32 3.78 -8.09
N MET A 102 0.84 4.50 -9.10
CA MET A 102 -0.19 3.97 -10.00
C MET A 102 0.28 2.71 -10.72
N ASN A 103 1.51 2.71 -11.24
CA ASN A 103 2.08 1.52 -11.90
C ASN A 103 2.17 0.32 -10.95
N GLN A 104 2.46 0.54 -9.66
CA GLN A 104 2.48 -0.54 -8.68
C GLN A 104 1.11 -1.11 -8.38
N ILE A 105 0.10 -0.25 -8.25
CA ILE A 105 -1.28 -0.67 -8.07
C ILE A 105 -1.74 -1.49 -9.28
N LEU A 106 -1.45 -1.02 -10.51
CA LEU A 106 -1.77 -1.74 -11.74
C LEU A 106 -1.10 -3.12 -11.78
N ASN A 107 0.20 -3.19 -11.48
CA ASN A 107 0.94 -4.45 -11.42
C ASN A 107 0.36 -5.41 -10.35
N LEU A 108 -0.05 -4.89 -9.19
CA LEU A 108 -0.71 -5.70 -8.16
C LEU A 108 -2.07 -6.22 -8.65
N ASN A 109 -2.81 -5.40 -9.41
CA ASN A 109 -4.12 -5.74 -9.92
C ASN A 109 -4.06 -6.86 -10.97
N GLU A 110 -3.13 -6.75 -11.92
CA GLU A 110 -2.89 -7.77 -12.96
C GLU A 110 -2.48 -9.12 -12.34
N ASN A 111 -1.68 -9.09 -11.28
CA ASN A 111 -1.20 -10.31 -10.62
C ASN A 111 -2.24 -10.99 -9.71
N MET A 112 -3.31 -10.28 -9.29
CA MET A 112 -4.29 -10.79 -8.33
C MET A 112 -5.74 -10.87 -8.87
N ASN A 113 -5.99 -10.46 -10.11
CA ASN A 113 -7.32 -10.44 -10.75
C ASN A 113 -8.38 -9.68 -9.93
N VAL A 114 -7.97 -8.54 -9.35
CA VAL A 114 -8.79 -7.72 -8.44
C VAL A 114 -9.58 -6.67 -9.25
N SER A 115 -10.80 -6.34 -8.79
CA SER A 115 -11.55 -5.21 -9.34
C SER A 115 -11.14 -3.92 -8.61
N TYR A 116 -10.81 -2.86 -9.36
CA TYR A 116 -10.28 -1.61 -8.80
C TYR A 116 -11.27 -0.46 -9.01
N ILE A 117 -11.73 0.18 -7.93
CA ILE A 117 -12.53 1.43 -8.00
C ILE A 117 -11.64 2.58 -7.53
N TYR A 118 -11.27 3.42 -8.49
CA TYR A 118 -10.45 4.61 -8.31
C TYR A 118 -11.35 5.85 -8.29
N THR A 119 -11.39 6.58 -7.17
CA THR A 119 -12.03 7.90 -7.13
C THR A 119 -10.92 8.96 -7.12
N SER A 120 -10.89 9.76 -8.18
CA SER A 120 -9.96 10.86 -8.36
C SER A 120 -10.75 12.12 -8.70
N LEU A 121 -10.52 13.20 -7.95
CA LEU A 121 -10.84 14.56 -8.39
C LEU A 121 -9.85 14.96 -9.49
N MET A 122 -9.98 14.37 -10.68
CA MET A 122 -9.33 14.88 -11.88
C MET A 122 -10.31 15.86 -12.54
N LEU A 123 -10.16 17.16 -12.27
CA LEU A 123 -10.65 18.17 -13.20
C LEU A 123 -9.79 18.06 -14.46
N SER A 124 -10.37 17.51 -15.52
CA SER A 124 -9.80 17.42 -16.85
C SER A 124 -9.71 18.80 -17.50
N TRP A 125 -8.51 19.37 -17.63
CA TRP A 125 -8.22 20.39 -18.65
C TRP A 125 -6.73 20.35 -18.97
N GLU A 126 -6.35 19.65 -20.04
CA GLU A 126 -5.22 19.96 -20.97
C GLU A 126 -4.95 18.77 -21.92
N LEU A 127 -5.97 18.40 -22.68
CA LEU A 127 -5.82 17.78 -24.00
C LEU A 127 -6.75 18.53 -24.96
N ASP A 128 -6.42 19.81 -25.19
CA ASP A 128 -6.87 20.58 -26.35
C ASP A 128 -5.97 21.83 -26.46
N THR A 129 -4.77 21.63 -27.00
CA THR A 129 -4.06 22.56 -27.92
C THR A 129 -3.00 21.80 -28.68
#